data_AF-A0A8S3WE99-F1
#
_entry.id   AF-A0A8S3WE99-F1
#
_cell.length_a   1.000
_cell.length_b   1.000
_cell.length_c   1.000
_cell.angle_alpha   90.00
_cell.angle_beta   90.00
_cell.angle_gamma   90.00
#
_symmetry.space_group_name_H-M   'P 1'
#
loop_
_entity.id
_entity.type
_entity.pdbx_description
1 polymer ?
#
loop_
_entity_poly.entity_id
_entity_poly.type
_entity_poly.pdbx_seq_one_letter_code
_entity_poly.pdbx_strand_id
1 'polypeptide(L)'
;MCACTRVLRRLGRAVRVRGHAGWAGRARTSYDAHAPVDCRQQPDHRSPPPDERTPAIYDGREQVLYWSDSTDEIAFIVPSGYEIADTEDRLSQSDSLKSYVDGPCLSTCSKGSERGGESVPPGGVGGQYLRSCSESERGEIRAPLADSARALSLDLDKQPDKIQDKQHSLTGSGRRNRDFTPKILIIWLEDFEDHLNLPIDELLRYCETGLPWRRQEVNVVCVSAIRSGLVRVHVGVPAGVLADGALLAPRALPACLRRAATHLARRSRLQAELYQPPHVRRRHMIQEIVQQYKKDLSEPELLESLFRPP
;
A
#
# COMPACT_ATOMS: atom_id res chain seq x y z
N MET A 1 17.90 -2.01 -29.70
CA MET A 1 17.00 -1.56 -28.62
C MET A 1 16.69 -2.76 -27.72
N CYS A 2 17.16 -2.73 -26.47
CA CYS A 2 17.09 -3.86 -25.54
C CYS A 2 15.63 -4.19 -25.15
N ALA A 3 15.33 -5.46 -24.87
CA ALA A 3 13.99 -5.92 -24.54
C ALA A 3 13.38 -5.16 -23.34
N CYS A 4 14.20 -4.83 -22.34
CA CYS A 4 13.84 -3.99 -21.19
C CYS A 4 13.23 -2.64 -21.62
N THR A 5 13.89 -1.89 -22.50
CA THR A 5 13.42 -0.57 -22.95
C THR A 5 12.06 -0.61 -23.65
N ARG A 6 11.77 -1.69 -24.40
CA ARG A 6 10.46 -1.89 -25.04
C ARG A 6 9.36 -2.18 -24.02
N VAL A 7 9.69 -2.89 -22.95
CA VAL A 7 8.76 -3.19 -21.86
C VAL A 7 8.46 -1.92 -21.06
N LEU A 8 9.49 -1.15 -20.69
CA LEU A 8 9.35 0.11 -19.95
C LEU A 8 8.35 1.06 -20.64
N ARG A 9 8.50 1.28 -21.95
CA ARG A 9 7.60 2.14 -22.74
C ARG A 9 6.14 1.67 -22.79
N ARG A 10 5.86 0.42 -22.43
CA ARG A 10 4.52 -0.18 -22.45
C ARG A 10 3.91 -0.36 -21.06
N LEU A 11 4.63 0.01 -19.99
CA LEU A 11 4.12 -0.03 -18.61
C LEU A 11 3.09 1.08 -18.34
N GLY A 12 3.30 2.25 -18.93
CA GLY A 12 2.44 3.41 -18.75
C GLY A 12 2.74 4.52 -19.76
N ARG A 13 2.06 5.65 -19.59
CA ARG A 13 2.27 6.87 -20.37
C ARG A 13 3.25 7.78 -19.64
N ALA A 14 4.23 8.34 -20.36
CA ALA A 14 5.09 9.38 -19.81
C ALA A 14 4.27 10.63 -19.48
N VAL A 15 4.34 11.10 -18.23
CA VAL A 15 3.68 12.33 -17.78
C VAL A 15 4.66 13.17 -16.97
N ARG A 16 4.50 14.50 -17.01
CA ARG A 16 5.21 15.41 -16.11
C ARG A 16 4.64 15.28 -14.70
N VAL A 17 5.47 15.40 -13.68
CA VAL A 17 5.04 15.35 -12.26
C VAL A 17 4.32 16.64 -11.87
N ARG A 18 4.90 17.80 -12.21
CA ARG A 18 4.30 19.11 -11.93
C ARG A 18 3.00 19.30 -12.71
N GLY A 19 1.94 19.71 -12.03
CA GLY A 19 0.61 19.89 -12.61
C GLY A 19 -0.09 18.57 -12.99
N HIS A 20 0.39 17.42 -12.50
CA HIS A 20 -0.28 16.14 -12.67
C HIS A 20 -1.26 15.85 -11.52
N ALA A 21 -2.53 15.67 -11.90
CA ALA A 21 -3.61 15.42 -10.95
C ALA A 21 -3.64 14.00 -10.35
N GLY A 22 -2.78 13.07 -10.79
CA GLY A 22 -2.72 11.70 -10.30
C GLY A 22 -1.58 11.43 -9.32
N TRP A 23 -1.47 10.18 -8.88
CA TRP A 23 -0.32 9.71 -8.11
C TRP A 23 0.96 9.74 -8.96
N ALA A 24 1.91 10.61 -8.60
CA ALA A 24 3.19 10.81 -9.29
C ALA A 24 4.35 10.06 -8.61
N GLY A 25 4.07 9.11 -7.74
CA GLY A 25 5.08 8.27 -7.09
C GLY A 25 5.70 8.84 -5.82
N ARG A 26 5.56 10.14 -5.54
CA ARG A 26 6.00 10.78 -4.28
C ARG A 26 4.83 11.50 -3.62
N ALA A 27 4.67 11.32 -2.30
CA ALA A 27 3.52 11.86 -1.57
C ALA A 27 3.42 13.39 -1.65
N ARG A 28 4.55 14.09 -1.65
CA ARG A 28 4.60 15.55 -1.62
C ARG A 28 4.31 16.22 -2.97
N THR A 29 4.48 15.50 -4.08
CA THR A 29 4.38 16.06 -5.44
C THR A 29 3.25 15.42 -6.25
N SER A 30 2.46 14.53 -5.64
CA SER A 30 1.32 13.88 -6.27
C SER A 30 0.04 14.69 -6.09
N TYR A 31 -0.93 14.46 -6.97
CA TYR A 31 -2.23 15.15 -6.98
C TYR A 31 -2.11 16.67 -7.10
N ASP A 32 -1.05 17.14 -7.77
CA ASP A 32 -0.87 18.54 -8.10
C ASP A 32 -1.78 18.90 -9.28
N ALA A 33 -3.03 19.25 -8.98
CA ALA A 33 -3.99 19.69 -9.99
C ALA A 33 -3.77 21.14 -10.45
N HIS A 34 -2.78 21.85 -9.87
CA HIS A 34 -2.46 23.20 -10.29
C HIS A 34 -1.62 23.16 -11.56
N ALA A 35 -2.30 23.29 -12.70
CA ALA A 35 -1.62 23.66 -13.93
C ALA A 35 -0.79 24.92 -13.66
N PRO A 36 0.51 24.97 -14.03
CA PRO A 36 1.27 26.21 -13.93
C PRO A 36 0.46 27.33 -14.59
N VAL A 37 0.29 28.44 -13.86
CA VAL A 37 -0.56 29.59 -14.21
C VAL A 37 -0.07 30.35 -15.47
N ASP A 38 0.93 29.83 -16.18
CA ASP A 38 1.55 30.45 -17.34
C ASP A 38 0.79 30.16 -18.64
N CYS A 39 -0.49 30.51 -18.69
CA CYS A 39 -1.30 30.41 -19.92
C CYS A 39 -2.13 31.66 -20.24
N ARG A 40 -1.82 32.83 -19.68
CA ARG A 40 -2.42 34.09 -20.19
C ARG A 40 -1.47 35.20 -20.61
N GLN A 41 -0.16 35.14 -20.34
CA GLN A 41 0.76 36.19 -20.81
C GLN A 41 2.20 35.67 -21.01
N GLN A 42 2.47 34.93 -22.11
CA GLN A 42 3.74 35.02 -22.87
C GLN A 42 3.77 33.99 -24.03
N PRO A 43 4.01 34.41 -25.30
CA PRO A 43 3.92 33.52 -26.46
C PRO A 43 5.05 32.50 -26.66
N ASP A 44 6.19 32.54 -25.95
CA ASP A 44 7.42 31.89 -26.48
C ASP A 44 8.03 30.70 -25.69
N HIS A 45 7.49 30.27 -24.55
CA HIS A 45 8.12 29.17 -23.77
C HIS A 45 7.15 28.11 -23.24
N ARG A 46 6.21 27.66 -24.09
CA ARG A 46 5.52 26.39 -23.82
C ARG A 46 6.51 25.26 -24.10
N SER A 47 7.20 24.76 -23.07
CA SER A 47 8.08 23.59 -23.22
C SER A 47 7.27 22.46 -23.88
N PRO A 48 7.71 21.94 -25.04
CA PRO A 48 6.92 20.99 -25.82
C PRO A 48 6.52 19.79 -24.95
N PRO A 49 5.33 19.19 -25.16
CA PRO A 49 4.97 17.95 -24.48
C PRO A 49 6.16 16.98 -24.63
N PRO A 50 6.55 16.26 -23.58
CA PRO A 50 7.76 15.44 -23.60
C PRO A 50 7.73 14.54 -24.84
N ASP A 51 8.68 14.78 -25.74
CA ASP A 51 8.77 14.05 -27.00
C ASP A 51 8.92 12.56 -26.68
N GLU A 52 8.12 11.70 -27.33
CA GLU A 52 8.23 10.23 -27.18
C GLU A 52 9.63 9.68 -27.55
N ARG A 53 10.47 10.52 -28.17
CA ARG A 53 11.77 10.19 -28.73
C ARG A 53 12.95 10.63 -27.86
N THR A 54 12.74 11.54 -26.91
CA THR A 54 13.79 11.95 -25.96
C THR A 54 13.81 10.95 -24.80
N PRO A 55 14.95 10.37 -24.41
CA PRO A 55 15.03 9.51 -23.24
C PRO A 55 14.82 10.37 -21.99
N ALA A 56 13.57 10.59 -21.62
CA ALA A 56 13.23 11.21 -20.35
C ALA A 56 13.55 10.23 -19.22
N ILE A 57 14.21 10.75 -18.19
CA ILE A 57 14.46 10.02 -16.96
C ILE A 57 13.13 10.00 -16.19
N TYR A 58 12.63 8.81 -15.85
CA TYR A 58 11.36 8.62 -15.14
C TYR A 58 11.59 8.50 -13.62
N ASP A 59 12.35 9.42 -13.02
CA ASP A 59 12.82 9.39 -11.62
C ASP A 59 11.79 9.90 -10.58
N GLY A 60 10.61 10.35 -11.04
CA GLY A 60 9.60 10.93 -10.18
C GLY A 60 9.88 12.37 -9.73
N ARG A 61 10.91 13.04 -10.27
CA ARG A 61 11.13 14.48 -10.08
C ARG A 61 10.43 15.28 -11.16
N GLU A 62 10.78 15.00 -12.42
CA GLU A 62 10.19 15.70 -13.56
C GLU A 62 9.14 14.86 -14.27
N GLN A 63 9.39 13.56 -14.42
CA GLN A 63 8.53 12.66 -15.16
C GLN A 63 8.38 11.29 -14.48
N VAL A 64 7.25 10.66 -14.74
CA VAL A 64 6.98 9.25 -14.40
C VAL A 64 6.31 8.55 -15.56
N LEU A 65 6.39 7.22 -15.57
CA LEU A 65 5.48 6.40 -16.36
C LEU A 65 4.22 6.16 -15.54
N TYR A 66 3.12 6.80 -15.93
CA TYR A 66 1.85 6.73 -15.22
C TYR A 66 0.85 5.83 -15.93
N TRP A 67 0.12 5.05 -15.15
CA TRP A 67 -1.03 4.27 -15.60
C TRP A 67 -2.15 4.35 -14.57
N SER A 68 -3.39 4.39 -15.05
CA SER A 68 -4.57 4.27 -14.20
C SER A 68 -5.70 3.54 -14.91
N ASP A 69 -6.61 3.01 -14.10
CA ASP A 69 -7.93 2.54 -14.51
C ASP A 69 -9.03 3.15 -13.61
N SER A 70 -10.24 2.59 -13.63
CA SER A 70 -11.35 3.07 -12.80
C SER A 70 -11.17 2.88 -11.30
N THR A 71 -10.15 2.12 -10.87
CA THR A 71 -9.98 1.67 -9.48
C THR A 71 -8.58 1.84 -8.92
N ASP A 72 -7.55 1.85 -9.76
CA ASP A 72 -6.15 1.88 -9.35
C ASP A 72 -5.35 2.93 -10.14
N GLU A 73 -4.31 3.43 -9.51
CA GLU A 73 -3.28 4.28 -10.10
C GLU A 73 -1.91 3.70 -9.81
N ILE A 74 -1.01 3.75 -10.79
CA ILE A 74 0.36 3.28 -10.69
C ILE A 74 1.29 4.30 -11.34
N ALA A 75 2.27 4.77 -10.58
CA ALA A 75 3.43 5.47 -11.11
C ALA A 75 4.63 4.53 -11.04
N PHE A 76 5.28 4.30 -12.19
CA PHE A 76 6.56 3.61 -12.23
C PHE A 76 7.68 4.65 -12.19
N ILE A 77 8.56 4.47 -11.21
CA ILE A 77 9.77 5.25 -11.03
C ILE A 77 10.95 4.38 -11.48
N VAL A 78 11.81 4.95 -12.32
CA VAL A 78 13.05 4.33 -12.79
C VAL A 78 14.20 4.99 -12.02
N PRO A 79 14.97 4.23 -11.21
CA PRO A 79 16.13 4.75 -10.50
C PRO A 79 17.10 5.46 -11.44
N SER A 80 17.53 6.67 -11.05
CA SER A 80 18.35 7.54 -11.89
C SER A 80 19.72 7.89 -11.31
N GLY A 81 19.92 7.65 -10.00
CA GLY A 81 21.16 8.00 -9.30
C GLY A 81 21.05 9.30 -8.51
N TYR A 82 20.17 10.21 -8.92
CA TYR A 82 19.98 11.50 -8.27
C TYR A 82 19.40 11.39 -6.86
N GLU A 83 18.72 10.29 -6.55
CA GLU A 83 18.10 10.05 -5.26
C GLU A 83 19.14 9.89 -4.12
N ILE A 84 20.35 9.44 -4.45
CA ILE A 84 21.44 9.26 -3.49
C ILE A 84 22.06 10.60 -3.10
N ALA A 85 22.28 11.50 -4.07
CA ALA A 85 22.89 12.81 -3.81
C ALA A 85 22.11 13.62 -2.76
N ASP A 86 20.78 13.67 -2.88
CA ASP A 86 19.91 14.36 -1.91
C ASP A 86 19.94 13.70 -0.51
N THR A 87 20.20 12.39 -0.46
CA THR A 87 20.16 11.60 0.79
C THR A 87 21.46 11.72 1.55
N GLU A 88 22.62 11.76 0.87
CA GLU A 88 23.92 12.01 1.51
C GLU A 88 24.01 13.42 2.12
N ASP A 89 23.45 14.42 1.44
CA ASP A 89 23.31 15.79 1.97
C ASP A 89 22.38 15.88 3.20
N ARG A 90 21.42 14.95 3.33
CA ARG A 90 20.53 14.88 4.51
C ARG A 90 21.06 14.02 5.64
N LEU A 91 21.83 12.98 5.32
CA LEU A 91 22.47 12.10 6.30
C LEU A 91 23.53 12.83 7.11
N SER A 92 24.20 13.82 6.51
CA SER A 92 25.11 14.74 7.23
C SER A 92 24.40 15.69 8.22
N GLN A 93 23.06 15.80 8.16
CA GLN A 93 22.24 16.60 9.09
C GLN A 93 21.35 15.75 10.03
N SER A 94 21.28 14.44 9.87
CA SER A 94 20.26 13.57 10.49
C SER A 94 20.87 12.34 11.18
N ASP A 95 21.84 12.55 12.05
CA ASP A 95 22.54 11.45 12.76
C ASP A 95 21.79 10.93 14.00
N SER A 96 20.44 10.95 14.02
CA SER A 96 19.65 10.60 15.22
C SER A 96 18.34 9.83 15.01
N LEU A 97 18.10 9.23 13.82
CA LEU A 97 16.92 8.38 13.59
C LEU A 97 17.24 6.99 13.02
N LYS A 98 18.43 6.45 13.33
CA LYS A 98 18.66 4.99 13.32
C LYS A 98 18.33 4.42 14.70
N SER A 99 17.06 4.23 15.01
CA SER A 99 16.67 3.41 16.16
C SER A 99 16.54 1.95 15.74
N TYR A 100 17.60 1.19 16.04
CA TYR A 100 17.61 -0.22 16.47
C TYR A 100 16.63 -1.20 15.81
N VAL A 101 17.23 -2.11 15.06
CA VAL A 101 16.70 -3.46 14.84
C VAL A 101 17.03 -4.31 16.09
N ASP A 102 16.18 -5.30 16.35
CA ASP A 102 16.30 -6.44 17.27
C ASP A 102 15.83 -6.26 18.73
N GLY A 103 14.56 -6.66 18.94
CA GLY A 103 14.08 -7.13 20.24
C GLY A 103 13.18 -8.37 20.02
N PRO A 104 13.61 -9.59 20.38
CA PRO A 104 12.78 -10.77 20.30
C PRO A 104 11.71 -10.73 21.40
N CYS A 105 10.44 -10.78 21.04
CA CYS A 105 9.32 -10.93 21.96
C CYS A 105 9.24 -12.39 22.47
N LEU A 106 10.19 -12.78 23.32
CA LEU A 106 10.01 -13.92 24.22
C LEU A 106 9.13 -13.45 25.38
N SER A 107 7.85 -13.81 25.31
CA SER A 107 6.91 -13.60 26.41
C SER A 107 7.12 -14.70 27.43
N THR A 108 7.70 -14.34 28.57
CA THR A 108 7.87 -15.17 29.77
C THR A 108 6.50 -15.57 30.32
N CYS A 109 6.09 -16.83 30.18
CA CYS A 109 5.00 -17.39 30.98
C CYS A 109 5.57 -17.97 32.28
N SER A 110 5.33 -17.28 33.39
CA SER A 110 5.73 -17.71 34.72
C SER A 110 4.76 -18.77 35.27
N LYS A 111 5.31 -19.97 35.50
CA LYS A 111 4.99 -21.01 36.49
C LYS A 111 3.53 -21.43 36.74
N GLY A 112 3.30 -22.74 36.58
CA GLY A 112 2.20 -23.46 37.22
C GLY A 112 2.31 -24.99 37.11
N SER A 113 3.09 -25.59 38.01
CA SER A 113 2.97 -26.95 38.57
C SER A 113 3.31 -28.21 37.74
N GLU A 114 4.00 -29.11 38.45
CA GLU A 114 4.65 -30.35 38.03
C GLU A 114 3.73 -31.57 37.89
N ARG A 115 4.21 -32.53 37.07
CA ARG A 115 3.98 -34.00 36.97
C ARG A 115 3.81 -34.33 35.47
N GLY A 116 4.71 -35.01 34.76
CA GLY A 116 5.43 -36.24 35.06
C GLY A 116 4.98 -37.28 34.02
N GLY A 117 5.91 -37.85 33.23
CA GLY A 117 5.68 -39.10 32.48
C GLY A 117 5.72 -39.05 30.95
N GLU A 118 6.87 -39.49 30.42
CA GLU A 118 7.03 -40.44 29.30
C GLU A 118 6.75 -40.09 27.82
N SER A 119 7.59 -40.74 27.03
CA SER A 119 7.96 -40.58 25.62
C SER A 119 7.09 -41.42 24.67
N VAL A 120 7.09 -41.09 23.36
CA VAL A 120 7.25 -41.97 22.15
C VAL A 120 6.66 -41.29 20.88
N PRO A 121 7.20 -41.50 19.65
CA PRO A 121 6.87 -40.75 18.42
C PRO A 121 6.07 -41.62 17.38
N PRO A 122 6.14 -41.37 16.05
CA PRO A 122 5.09 -40.73 15.24
C PRO A 122 4.40 -41.66 14.21
N GLY A 123 3.26 -41.23 13.63
CA GLY A 123 2.77 -41.84 12.38
C GLY A 123 1.31 -41.55 12.01
N GLY A 124 1.11 -41.08 10.77
CA GLY A 124 0.15 -41.72 9.87
C GLY A 124 -1.23 -41.09 9.62
N VAL A 125 -1.39 -40.60 8.39
CA VAL A 125 -2.52 -40.85 7.47
C VAL A 125 -3.84 -40.06 7.63
N GLY A 126 -4.17 -39.32 6.56
CA GLY A 126 -5.46 -39.42 5.88
C GLY A 126 -6.55 -38.42 6.27
N GLY A 127 -6.96 -37.57 5.31
CA GLY A 127 -8.12 -36.69 5.49
C GLY A 127 -8.38 -35.80 4.29
N GLN A 128 -9.00 -36.41 3.27
CA GLN A 128 -9.47 -35.82 2.02
C GLN A 128 -10.81 -35.07 2.22
N TYR A 129 -11.10 -34.11 1.32
CA TYR A 129 -12.44 -33.56 0.96
C TYR A 129 -13.12 -32.62 2.00
N LEU A 130 -13.85 -31.53 1.68
CA LEU A 130 -14.60 -31.11 0.48
C LEU A 130 -14.88 -29.59 0.51
N ARG A 131 -14.97 -28.97 -0.69
CA ARG A 131 -15.72 -27.74 -0.95
C ARG A 131 -17.20 -27.99 -0.69
N SER A 132 -17.94 -26.96 -0.28
CA SER A 132 -19.37 -26.89 -0.62
C SER A 132 -19.84 -25.43 -0.76
N CYS A 133 -20.50 -25.16 -1.89
CA CYS A 133 -21.22 -23.94 -2.22
C CYS A 133 -22.70 -24.29 -2.30
N SER A 134 -23.54 -23.41 -1.72
CA SER A 134 -24.96 -23.11 -1.97
C SER A 134 -26.00 -24.24 -2.01
N GLU A 135 -27.15 -23.99 -1.38
CA GLU A 135 -28.44 -23.93 -2.08
C GLU A 135 -29.56 -23.34 -1.20
N SER A 136 -30.57 -22.81 -1.89
CA SER A 136 -31.76 -22.10 -1.42
C SER A 136 -32.98 -22.97 -1.73
N GLU A 137 -34.00 -23.04 -0.85
CA GLU A 137 -35.42 -22.83 -1.21
C GLU A 137 -36.42 -22.90 -0.02
N ARG A 138 -37.26 -21.86 0.02
CA ARG A 138 -38.70 -21.70 0.41
C ARG A 138 -39.35 -22.48 1.57
N GLY A 139 -40.00 -21.69 2.45
CA GLY A 139 -41.16 -22.09 3.28
C GLY A 139 -41.51 -21.01 4.32
N GLU A 140 -42.77 -20.59 4.38
CA GLU A 140 -43.30 -19.37 5.03
C GLU A 140 -43.27 -19.36 6.57
N ILE A 141 -43.11 -18.16 7.17
CA ILE A 141 -43.95 -17.53 8.22
C ILE A 141 -43.38 -16.12 8.51
N ARG A 142 -44.23 -15.09 8.38
CA ARG A 142 -43.92 -13.68 8.69
C ARG A 142 -43.82 -13.46 10.21
N ALA A 143 -42.69 -12.90 10.67
CA ALA A 143 -42.60 -12.12 11.91
C ALA A 143 -41.51 -11.04 11.74
N PRO A 144 -41.72 -9.77 12.21
CA PRO A 144 -40.76 -8.69 11.99
C PRO A 144 -39.76 -8.66 13.15
N LEU A 145 -38.51 -9.05 12.91
CA LEU A 145 -37.47 -8.99 13.93
C LEU A 145 -36.18 -8.41 13.37
N ALA A 146 -35.91 -7.19 13.84
CA ALA A 146 -34.62 -6.58 14.16
C ALA A 146 -33.45 -6.79 13.18
N ASP A 147 -33.04 -5.67 12.59
CA ASP A 147 -31.70 -5.43 12.04
C ASP A 147 -30.63 -5.68 13.11
N SER A 148 -30.21 -6.93 13.30
CA SER A 148 -28.96 -7.25 13.99
C SER A 148 -28.49 -8.65 13.66
N ALA A 149 -27.79 -8.80 12.54
CA ALA A 149 -26.81 -9.86 12.34
C ALA A 149 -26.02 -9.63 11.05
N ARG A 150 -24.89 -8.89 11.14
CA ARG A 150 -23.62 -9.14 10.40
C ARG A 150 -22.54 -8.06 10.48
N ALA A 151 -22.69 -7.04 11.32
CA ALA A 151 -21.53 -6.29 11.77
C ALA A 151 -21.08 -6.86 13.11
N LEU A 152 -19.81 -7.25 13.21
CA LEU A 152 -19.15 -7.54 14.48
C LEU A 152 -19.35 -6.32 15.40
N SER A 153 -20.27 -6.43 16.35
CA SER A 153 -20.54 -5.39 17.34
C SER A 153 -19.34 -5.32 18.27
N LEU A 154 -18.54 -4.26 18.13
CA LEU A 154 -17.73 -3.79 19.24
C LEU A 154 -18.63 -2.83 20.02
N ASP A 155 -19.41 -3.38 20.94
CA ASP A 155 -20.20 -2.60 21.88
C ASP A 155 -19.24 -1.87 22.83
N LEU A 156 -19.17 -0.54 22.70
CA LEU A 156 -18.39 0.35 23.57
C LEU A 156 -19.31 1.20 24.47
N ASP A 157 -20.47 0.69 24.85
CA ASP A 157 -21.41 1.41 25.72
C ASP A 157 -21.57 0.78 27.10
N LYS A 158 -20.92 1.40 28.09
CA LYS A 158 -21.20 1.42 29.54
C LYS A 158 -20.16 2.36 30.19
N GLN A 159 -20.43 3.38 31.00
CA GLN A 159 -21.58 4.20 31.41
C GLN A 159 -20.94 5.49 32.03
N PRO A 160 -21.69 6.59 32.28
CA PRO A 160 -21.11 7.86 32.71
C PRO A 160 -20.92 7.98 34.24
N ASP A 161 -20.04 8.94 34.60
CA ASP A 161 -19.89 9.69 35.86
C ASP A 161 -19.21 9.04 37.10
N LYS A 162 -17.93 9.41 37.33
CA LYS A 162 -17.47 10.25 38.48
C LYS A 162 -15.95 10.52 38.45
N ILE A 163 -15.64 11.82 38.44
CA ILE A 163 -14.41 12.60 38.67
C ILE A 163 -13.26 11.87 39.44
N GLN A 164 -12.04 11.83 38.85
CA GLN A 164 -10.80 12.38 39.42
C GLN A 164 -9.57 12.15 38.50
N ASP A 165 -8.71 13.17 38.47
CA ASP A 165 -7.48 13.30 37.70
C ASP A 165 -6.62 12.04 37.58
N LYS A 166 -6.55 11.47 36.38
CA LYS A 166 -5.32 10.90 35.81
C LYS A 166 -5.33 11.11 34.31
N GLN A 167 -4.24 11.69 33.81
CA GLN A 167 -3.83 11.64 32.40
C GLN A 167 -3.87 10.20 31.90
N HIS A 168 -5.02 9.74 31.44
CA HIS A 168 -5.06 8.66 30.47
C HIS A 168 -4.69 9.29 29.13
N SER A 169 -3.38 9.42 28.94
CA SER A 169 -2.78 9.23 27.63
C SER A 169 -3.44 7.98 27.07
N LEU A 170 -4.40 8.18 26.16
CA LEU A 170 -4.84 7.14 25.26
C LEU A 170 -3.57 6.78 24.50
N THR A 171 -2.84 5.80 25.03
CA THR A 171 -1.73 5.14 24.38
C THR A 171 -2.35 4.40 23.20
N GLY A 172 -2.62 5.16 22.14
CA GLY A 172 -3.07 4.70 20.86
C GLY A 172 -1.96 3.88 20.24
N SER A 173 -1.79 2.65 20.72
CA SER A 173 -1.01 1.60 20.09
C SER A 173 -1.46 1.42 18.62
N GLY A 174 -2.74 1.70 18.35
CA GLY A 174 -3.34 1.79 17.01
C GLY A 174 -2.79 2.88 16.08
N ARG A 175 -2.07 3.89 16.59
CA ARG A 175 -1.45 4.93 15.74
C ARG A 175 -0.08 4.51 15.19
N ARG A 176 0.61 3.55 15.81
CA ARG A 176 2.02 3.25 15.51
C ARG A 176 2.23 2.34 14.29
N ASN A 177 1.16 1.74 13.75
CA ASN A 177 1.25 0.82 12.62
C ASN A 177 0.45 1.30 11.40
N ARG A 178 0.01 2.57 11.37
CA ARG A 178 -1.00 3.02 10.41
C ARG A 178 -0.48 3.32 9.00
N ASP A 179 0.82 3.50 8.80
CA ASP A 179 1.26 4.28 7.64
C ASP A 179 2.41 3.66 6.82
N PHE A 180 2.73 2.37 7.00
CA PHE A 180 3.73 1.72 6.15
C PHE A 180 3.14 1.39 4.78
N THR A 181 3.84 1.82 3.74
CA THR A 181 3.47 1.53 2.35
C THR A 181 4.32 0.40 1.80
N PRO A 182 3.70 -0.62 1.17
CA PRO A 182 4.47 -1.69 0.56
C PRO A 182 5.29 -1.15 -0.60
N LYS A 183 6.54 -1.60 -0.69
CA LYS A 183 7.40 -1.29 -1.83
C LYS A 183 7.35 -2.46 -2.80
N ILE A 184 7.24 -2.14 -4.08
CA ILE A 184 7.20 -3.15 -5.14
C ILE A 184 8.31 -2.83 -6.12
N LEU A 185 9.31 -3.70 -6.18
CA LEU A 185 10.44 -3.59 -7.10
C LEU A 185 10.19 -4.51 -8.28
N ILE A 186 10.29 -3.97 -9.49
CA ILE A 186 10.30 -4.75 -10.73
C ILE A 186 11.72 -4.69 -11.28
N ILE A 187 12.40 -5.82 -11.30
CA ILE A 187 13.83 -5.89 -11.64
C ILE A 187 13.97 -6.68 -12.93
N TRP A 188 14.51 -6.03 -13.96
CA TRP A 188 14.89 -6.72 -15.19
C TRP A 188 16.28 -7.33 -15.00
N LEU A 189 16.40 -8.64 -15.22
CA LEU A 189 17.62 -9.40 -15.09
C LEU A 189 18.12 -9.83 -16.47
N GLU A 190 19.41 -9.61 -16.71
CA GLU A 190 20.09 -10.12 -17.91
C GLU A 190 20.40 -11.62 -17.75
N ASP A 191 20.88 -12.04 -16.57
CA ASP A 191 20.95 -13.44 -16.18
C ASP A 191 19.86 -13.78 -15.16
N PHE A 192 19.14 -14.86 -15.39
CA PHE A 192 18.09 -15.29 -14.47
C PHE A 192 18.65 -15.56 -13.07
N GLU A 193 19.85 -16.14 -12.95
CA GLU A 193 20.45 -16.53 -11.66
C GLU A 193 20.77 -15.33 -10.73
N ASP A 194 20.82 -14.11 -11.27
CA ASP A 194 21.06 -12.89 -10.50
C ASP A 194 19.99 -12.65 -9.41
N HIS A 195 18.79 -13.24 -9.55
CA HIS A 195 17.72 -13.14 -8.55
C HIS A 195 18.14 -13.65 -7.16
N LEU A 196 19.12 -14.54 -7.07
CA LEU A 196 19.59 -15.13 -5.82
C LEU A 196 20.44 -14.15 -4.98
N ASN A 197 21.04 -13.15 -5.61
CA ASN A 197 22.04 -12.28 -4.99
C ASN A 197 21.69 -10.79 -5.12
N LEU A 198 20.40 -10.46 -5.16
CA LEU A 198 19.96 -9.08 -5.38
C LEU A 198 20.30 -8.18 -4.19
N PRO A 199 20.95 -7.02 -4.42
CA PRO A 199 21.25 -6.05 -3.37
C PRO A 199 20.02 -5.20 -3.06
N ILE A 200 18.95 -5.82 -2.56
CA ILE A 200 17.65 -5.16 -2.30
C ILE A 200 17.82 -3.91 -1.42
N ASP A 201 18.73 -3.98 -0.46
CA ASP A 201 19.01 -2.93 0.51
C ASP A 201 19.60 -1.66 -0.10
N GLU A 202 20.42 -1.84 -1.13
CA GLU A 202 21.02 -0.75 -1.89
C GLU A 202 19.99 -0.17 -2.86
N LEU A 203 19.22 -1.03 -3.52
CA LEU A 203 18.15 -0.65 -4.44
C LEU A 203 17.04 0.17 -3.74
N LEU A 204 16.74 -0.14 -2.48
CA LEU A 204 15.73 0.57 -1.71
C LEU A 204 16.09 2.04 -1.46
N ARG A 205 17.38 2.41 -1.51
CA ARG A 205 17.82 3.81 -1.37
C ARG A 205 17.30 4.71 -2.51
N TYR A 206 17.04 4.12 -3.66
CA TYR A 206 16.48 4.83 -4.82
C TYR A 206 14.94 4.89 -4.82
N CYS A 207 14.29 4.25 -3.84
CA CYS A 207 12.84 4.06 -3.83
C CYS A 207 12.12 5.00 -2.85
N GLU A 208 12.69 6.18 -2.58
CA GLU A 208 12.15 7.17 -1.65
C GLU A 208 10.85 7.79 -2.20
N THR A 209 9.75 7.60 -1.48
CA THR A 209 8.42 8.12 -1.87
C THR A 209 7.88 9.16 -0.89
N GLY A 210 8.64 9.46 0.18
CA GLY A 210 8.20 10.31 1.28
C GLY A 210 7.15 9.65 2.19
N LEU A 211 7.00 8.33 2.09
CA LEU A 211 6.12 7.52 2.93
C LEU A 211 6.96 6.46 3.65
N PRO A 212 6.70 6.20 4.94
CA PRO A 212 7.44 5.19 5.66
C PRO A 212 7.16 3.80 5.06
N TRP A 213 8.15 2.92 5.13
CA TRP A 213 8.08 1.55 4.64
C TRP A 213 8.90 0.63 5.54
N ARG A 214 8.61 -0.68 5.49
CA ARG A 214 9.35 -1.73 6.21
C ARG A 214 9.96 -2.70 5.23
N ARG A 215 11.13 -3.25 5.56
CA ARG A 215 11.79 -4.26 4.71
C ARG A 215 10.94 -5.51 4.49
N GLN A 216 10.18 -5.93 5.51
CA GLN A 216 9.29 -7.10 5.41
C GLN A 216 8.12 -6.89 4.44
N GLU A 217 7.84 -5.64 4.04
CA GLU A 217 6.75 -5.27 3.12
C GLU A 217 7.26 -4.93 1.71
N VAL A 218 8.53 -5.25 1.42
CA VAL A 218 9.12 -5.13 0.09
C VAL A 218 8.81 -6.39 -0.70
N ASN A 219 8.13 -6.23 -1.83
CA ASN A 219 7.85 -7.29 -2.78
C ASN A 219 8.74 -7.12 -4.02
N VAL A 220 9.40 -8.18 -4.45
CA VAL A 220 10.29 -8.15 -5.62
C VAL A 220 9.70 -9.03 -6.73
N VAL A 221 9.65 -8.49 -7.94
CA VAL A 221 9.23 -9.17 -9.16
C VAL A 221 10.41 -9.13 -10.13
N CYS A 222 11.05 -10.28 -10.33
CA CYS A 222 12.17 -10.43 -11.23
C CYS A 222 11.69 -10.84 -12.62
N VAL A 223 12.28 -10.26 -13.65
CA VAL A 223 11.87 -10.46 -15.05
C VAL A 223 13.11 -10.73 -15.88
N SER A 224 13.16 -11.84 -16.59
CA SER A 224 14.30 -12.20 -17.45
C SER A 224 13.82 -12.68 -18.81
N ALA A 225 14.46 -12.22 -19.89
CA ALA A 225 14.16 -12.70 -21.23
C ALA A 225 14.80 -14.08 -21.44
N ILE A 226 14.08 -15.00 -22.10
CA ILE A 226 14.61 -16.33 -22.43
C ILE A 226 14.81 -16.48 -23.93
N ARG A 227 15.69 -17.41 -24.33
CA ARG A 227 16.10 -17.63 -25.73
C ARG A 227 14.95 -17.90 -26.70
N SER A 228 13.81 -18.42 -26.22
CA SER A 228 12.61 -18.64 -27.03
C SER A 228 11.86 -17.35 -27.40
N GLY A 229 12.30 -16.18 -26.91
CA GLY A 229 11.63 -14.89 -27.12
C GLY A 229 10.47 -14.62 -26.14
N LEU A 230 10.21 -15.56 -25.23
CA LEU A 230 9.33 -15.34 -24.08
C LEU A 230 10.08 -14.64 -22.94
N VAL A 231 9.33 -14.25 -21.92
CA VAL A 231 9.87 -13.65 -20.69
C VAL A 231 9.49 -14.53 -19.51
N ARG A 232 10.48 -14.91 -18.72
CA ARG A 232 10.28 -15.58 -17.43
C ARG A 232 10.09 -14.54 -16.35
N VAL A 233 9.12 -14.77 -15.48
CA VAL A 233 8.93 -13.98 -14.26
C VAL A 233 9.21 -14.85 -13.04
N HIS A 234 9.99 -14.32 -12.10
CA HIS A 234 10.17 -14.90 -10.78
C HIS A 234 9.54 -13.98 -9.72
N VAL A 235 8.75 -14.58 -8.82
CA VAL A 235 8.11 -13.86 -7.73
C VAL A 235 8.20 -14.72 -6.47
N GLY A 236 8.74 -14.17 -5.37
CA GLY A 236 8.89 -14.93 -4.13
C GLY A 236 7.57 -15.39 -3.48
N VAL A 237 6.45 -14.79 -3.89
CA VAL A 237 5.12 -15.03 -3.35
C VAL A 237 4.08 -14.80 -4.45
N PRO A 238 3.04 -15.66 -4.61
CA PRO A 238 2.10 -15.55 -5.72
C PRO A 238 1.50 -14.14 -5.87
N ALA A 239 1.67 -13.52 -7.04
CA ALA A 239 1.22 -12.15 -7.33
C ALA A 239 -0.09 -12.16 -8.14
N GLY A 240 -1.11 -12.80 -7.57
CA GLY A 240 -2.42 -12.95 -8.19
C GLY A 240 -2.39 -14.01 -9.27
N VAL A 241 -2.62 -13.62 -10.52
CA VAL A 241 -2.56 -14.55 -11.67
C VAL A 241 -1.13 -14.88 -12.11
N LEU A 242 -0.14 -14.16 -11.58
CA LEU A 242 1.26 -14.39 -11.90
C LEU A 242 1.87 -15.31 -10.85
N ALA A 243 2.07 -16.56 -11.25
CA ALA A 243 2.76 -17.57 -10.47
C ALA A 243 4.28 -17.43 -10.64
N ASP A 244 5.02 -18.02 -9.70
CA ASP A 244 6.47 -18.11 -9.82
C ASP A 244 6.88 -18.98 -11.03
N GLY A 245 7.95 -18.58 -11.72
CA GLY A 245 8.43 -19.23 -12.94
C GLY A 245 7.56 -19.05 -14.19
N ALA A 246 6.52 -18.20 -14.13
CA ALA A 246 5.60 -18.00 -15.25
C ALA A 246 6.31 -17.52 -16.52
N LEU A 247 5.95 -18.10 -17.67
CA LEU A 247 6.43 -17.70 -18.99
C LEU A 247 5.36 -16.89 -19.72
N LEU A 248 5.72 -15.66 -20.11
CA LEU A 248 4.81 -14.72 -20.72
C LEU A 248 5.30 -14.26 -22.10
N ALA A 249 4.36 -14.00 -22.99
CA ALA A 249 4.67 -13.24 -24.20
C ALA A 249 5.08 -11.81 -23.81
N PRO A 250 6.15 -11.22 -24.41
CA PRO A 250 6.59 -9.85 -24.11
C PRO A 250 5.47 -8.81 -24.27
N ARG A 251 4.51 -9.08 -25.15
CA ARG A 251 3.35 -8.20 -25.39
C ARG A 251 2.39 -8.14 -24.20
N ALA A 252 2.22 -9.24 -23.46
CA ALA A 252 1.31 -9.36 -22.33
C ALA A 252 1.95 -8.93 -20.99
N LEU A 253 3.29 -8.94 -20.93
CA LEU A 253 4.05 -8.66 -19.71
C LEU A 253 3.65 -7.34 -19.00
N PRO A 254 3.51 -6.17 -19.67
CA PRO A 254 3.18 -4.94 -18.95
C PRO A 254 1.80 -4.95 -18.28
N ALA A 255 0.83 -5.64 -18.86
CA ALA A 255 -0.49 -5.82 -18.22
C ALA A 255 -0.40 -6.77 -17.02
N CYS A 256 0.39 -7.84 -17.13
CA CYS A 256 0.61 -8.79 -16.04
C CYS A 256 1.35 -8.12 -14.88
N LEU A 257 2.38 -7.32 -15.14
CA LEU A 257 3.15 -6.59 -14.13
C LEU A 257 2.28 -5.58 -13.37
N ARG A 258 1.44 -4.80 -14.06
CA ARG A 258 0.48 -3.89 -13.41
C ARG A 258 -0.46 -4.65 -12.47
N ARG A 259 -1.07 -5.73 -12.95
CA ARG A 259 -1.98 -6.57 -12.14
C ARG A 259 -1.26 -7.22 -10.96
N ALA A 260 -0.03 -7.70 -11.16
CA ALA A 260 0.81 -8.26 -10.11
C ALA A 260 1.15 -7.21 -9.04
N ALA A 261 1.56 -6.01 -9.45
CA ALA A 261 1.84 -4.91 -8.53
C ALA A 261 0.60 -4.52 -7.70
N THR A 262 -0.56 -4.33 -8.34
CA THR A 262 -1.82 -4.06 -7.64
C THR A 262 -2.15 -5.19 -6.65
N HIS A 263 -2.00 -6.45 -7.05
CA HIS A 263 -2.27 -7.59 -6.18
C HIS A 263 -1.33 -7.61 -4.97
N LEU A 264 -0.02 -7.44 -5.18
CA LEU A 264 0.97 -7.40 -4.11
C LEU A 264 0.69 -6.26 -3.13
N ALA A 265 0.41 -5.05 -3.63
CA ALA A 265 0.06 -3.91 -2.79
C ALA A 265 -1.19 -4.16 -1.94
N ARG A 266 -2.25 -4.71 -2.55
CA ARG A 266 -3.49 -5.05 -1.84
C ARG A 266 -3.25 -6.15 -0.81
N ARG A 267 -2.48 -7.18 -1.13
CA ARG A 267 -2.16 -8.27 -0.21
C ARG A 267 -1.35 -7.76 0.99
N SER A 268 -0.28 -7.01 0.77
CA SER A 268 0.52 -6.42 1.86
C SER A 268 -0.35 -5.56 2.76
N ARG A 269 -1.23 -4.74 2.18
CA ARG A 269 -2.19 -3.93 2.95
C ARG A 269 -3.16 -4.77 3.78
N LEU A 270 -3.66 -5.89 3.25
CA LEU A 270 -4.59 -6.79 3.96
C LEU A 270 -3.89 -7.63 5.04
N GLN A 271 -2.60 -7.90 4.88
CA GLN A 271 -1.79 -8.64 5.85
C GLN A 271 -1.28 -7.77 7.00
N ALA A 272 -1.37 -6.44 6.88
CA ALA A 272 -1.00 -5.54 7.96
C ALA A 272 -1.92 -5.77 9.17
N GLU A 273 -1.34 -6.07 10.34
CA GLU A 273 -2.07 -6.46 11.55
C GLU A 273 -3.13 -5.43 11.99
N LEU A 274 -2.89 -4.15 11.73
CA LEU A 274 -3.79 -3.06 12.08
C LEU A 274 -4.59 -2.53 10.88
N TYR A 275 -4.70 -3.31 9.81
CA TYR A 275 -5.49 -2.90 8.66
C TYR A 275 -6.96 -2.75 9.03
N GLN A 276 -7.47 -1.53 8.88
CA GLN A 276 -8.89 -1.25 8.98
C GLN A 276 -9.48 -1.04 7.57
N PRO A 277 -10.51 -1.83 7.18
CA PRO A 277 -11.19 -1.64 5.92
C PRO A 277 -11.74 -0.21 5.75
N PRO A 278 -11.87 0.31 4.52
CA PRO A 278 -12.29 1.69 4.27
C PRO A 278 -13.62 2.06 4.92
N HIS A 279 -14.59 1.14 4.97
CA HIS A 279 -15.88 1.39 5.60
C HIS A 279 -15.79 1.53 7.13
N VAL A 280 -14.89 0.78 7.78
CA VAL A 280 -14.63 0.89 9.23
C VAL A 280 -13.96 2.22 9.54
N ARG A 281 -12.91 2.58 8.79
CA ARG A 281 -12.22 3.87 8.92
C ARG A 281 -13.18 5.04 8.69
N ARG A 282 -14.03 4.95 7.67
CA ARG A 282 -15.07 5.96 7.38
C ARG A 282 -16.04 6.09 8.54
N ARG A 283 -16.51 4.98 9.13
CA ARG A 283 -17.40 5.01 10.30
C ARG A 283 -16.74 5.71 11.49
N HIS A 284 -15.49 5.37 11.81
CA HIS A 284 -14.75 6.03 12.90
C HIS A 284 -14.56 7.52 12.63
N MET A 285 -14.21 7.92 11.42
CA MET A 285 -14.08 9.34 11.06
C MET A 285 -15.40 10.09 11.16
N ILE A 286 -16.52 9.48 10.76
CA ILE A 286 -17.86 10.06 10.93
C ILE A 286 -18.15 10.24 12.42
N GLN A 287 -17.84 9.25 13.27
CA GLN A 287 -18.02 9.36 14.72
C GLN A 287 -17.15 10.47 15.32
N GLU A 288 -15.89 10.59 14.90
CA GLU A 288 -14.99 11.67 15.31
C GLU A 288 -15.55 13.04 14.93
N ILE A 289 -16.06 13.20 13.70
CA ILE A 289 -16.73 14.43 13.25
C ILE A 289 -17.98 14.71 14.10
N VAL A 290 -18.83 13.70 14.31
CA VAL A 290 -20.04 13.85 15.13
C VAL A 290 -19.67 14.29 16.54
N GLN A 291 -18.66 13.69 17.15
CA GLN A 291 -18.24 14.03 18.51
C GLN A 291 -17.59 15.43 18.58
N GLN A 292 -16.75 15.78 17.61
CA GLN A 292 -16.05 17.06 17.57
C GLN A 292 -16.99 18.25 17.31
N TYR A 293 -18.02 18.03 16.49
CA TYR A 293 -18.95 19.09 16.07
C TYR A 293 -20.35 18.95 16.69
N LYS A 294 -20.52 18.05 17.68
CA LYS A 294 -21.78 17.90 18.41
C LYS A 294 -22.12 19.23 19.07
N LYS A 295 -23.27 19.79 18.73
CA LYS A 295 -23.88 20.89 19.45
C LYS A 295 -25.12 20.34 20.15
N ASP A 296 -25.14 20.42 21.47
CA ASP A 296 -26.32 20.10 22.28
C ASP A 296 -27.28 21.30 22.22
N LEU A 297 -27.87 21.53 21.05
CA LEU A 297 -28.86 22.57 20.77
C LEU A 297 -30.12 21.91 20.22
N SER A 298 -31.28 22.49 20.52
CA SER A 298 -32.50 22.14 19.81
C SER A 298 -32.43 22.58 18.34
N GLU A 299 -33.24 21.98 17.47
CA GLU A 299 -33.31 22.36 16.05
C GLU A 299 -33.47 23.87 15.81
N PRO A 300 -34.37 24.62 16.47
CA PRO A 300 -34.49 26.07 16.26
C PRO A 300 -33.24 26.84 16.71
N GLU A 301 -32.62 26.45 17.83
CA GLU A 301 -31.39 27.09 18.33
C GLU A 301 -30.18 26.82 17.44
N LEU A 302 -30.09 25.62 16.88
CA LEU A 302 -29.08 25.27 15.89
C LEU A 302 -29.21 26.15 14.65
N LEU A 303 -30.44 26.29 14.11
CA LEU A 303 -30.72 27.13 12.95
C LEU A 303 -30.35 28.59 13.22
N GLU A 304 -30.71 29.14 14.38
CA GLU A 304 -30.31 30.51 14.75
C GLU A 304 -28.78 30.65 14.83
N SER A 305 -28.08 29.63 15.35
CA SER A 305 -26.62 29.65 15.47
C SER A 305 -25.88 29.62 14.12
N LEU A 306 -26.49 29.09 13.06
CA LEU A 306 -25.89 29.00 11.72
C LEU A 306 -25.88 30.34 11.00
N PHE A 307 -26.82 31.24 11.32
CA PHE A 307 -26.96 32.55 10.68
C PHE A 307 -26.44 33.70 11.53
N ARG A 308 -25.89 33.42 12.71
CA ARG A 308 -25.23 34.44 13.52
C ARG A 308 -23.85 34.75 12.92
N PRO A 309 -23.50 36.02 12.69
CA PRO A 309 -22.19 36.38 12.15
C PRO A 309 -21.07 35.88 13.08
N PRO A 310 -19.91 35.49 12.52
CA PRO A 310 -18.77 34.97 13.28
C PRO A 310 -18.19 36.00 14.26
#